data_AF-A0A2N0NBG9-F1
#
_entry.id   AF-A0A2N0NBG9-F1
#
_cell.length_a   1.000
_cell.length_b   1.000
_cell.length_c   1.000
_cell.angle_alpha   90.00
_cell.angle_beta   90.00
_cell.angle_gamma   90.00
#
_symmetry.space_group_name_H-M   'P 1'
#
loop_
_entity.id
_entity.type
_entity.pdbx_description
1 polymer ?
#
loop_
_entity_poly.entity_id
_entity_poly.type
_entity_poly.pdbx_seq_one_letter_code
_entity_poly.pdbx_strand_id
1 'polypeptide(L)'
;MDGKTCGSTGNLSRHLKSHMDKIDPSTKKQADFMKKFLTQDTDERIPYSDEIFREKLAIWITIDDQPFTVTECQEFKELVKVCNEKAELPSADTVRRDVLKLYNKYRIDVKHMLQVSSYF
;
A
#
# COMPACT_ATOMS: atom_id res chain seq x y z
N MET A 1 -4.26 -21.07 -52.63
CA MET A 1 -4.45 -20.94 -51.17
C MET A 1 -3.07 -20.90 -50.56
N ASP A 2 -2.53 -19.71 -50.34
CA ASP A 2 -1.16 -19.55 -49.84
C ASP A 2 -1.20 -19.32 -48.33
N GLY A 3 -0.91 -20.39 -47.57
CA GLY A 3 -0.77 -20.34 -46.13
C GLY A 3 0.52 -19.64 -45.74
N LYS A 4 0.43 -18.39 -45.26
CA LYS A 4 1.54 -17.70 -44.62
C LYS A 4 1.91 -18.43 -43.32
N THR A 5 3.09 -19.04 -43.29
CA THR A 5 3.67 -19.62 -42.08
C THR A 5 4.01 -18.49 -41.10
N CYS A 6 3.37 -18.52 -39.94
CA CYS A 6 3.68 -17.63 -38.83
C CYS A 6 5.08 -18.02 -38.31
N GLY A 7 6.07 -17.13 -38.43
CA GLY A 7 7.44 -17.37 -38.00
C GLY A 7 7.52 -17.59 -36.48
N SER A 8 8.07 -18.74 -36.08
CA SER A 8 8.27 -19.09 -34.66
C SER A 8 9.33 -18.19 -34.02
N THR A 9 8.94 -17.37 -33.05
CA THR A 9 9.84 -16.52 -32.24
C THR A 9 10.66 -17.30 -31.22
N GLY A 10 10.45 -18.62 -31.11
CA GLY A 10 11.11 -19.49 -30.13
C GLY A 10 12.64 -19.54 -30.28
N ASN A 11 13.15 -19.46 -31.51
CA ASN A 11 14.60 -19.46 -31.75
C ASN A 11 15.25 -18.15 -31.31
N LEU A 12 14.60 -17.01 -31.52
CA LEU A 12 15.09 -15.72 -31.07
C LEU A 12 15.16 -15.65 -29.53
N SER A 13 14.12 -16.14 -28.85
CA SER A 13 14.09 -16.20 -27.39
C SER A 13 15.23 -17.05 -26.81
N ARG A 14 15.54 -18.19 -27.45
CA ARG A 14 16.65 -19.07 -27.03
C ARG A 14 18.02 -18.42 -27.26
N HIS A 15 18.19 -17.73 -28.39
CA HIS A 15 19.42 -17.02 -28.73
C HIS A 15 19.71 -15.84 -27.78
N LEU A 16 18.67 -15.08 -27.41
CA LEU A 16 18.80 -13.98 -26.43
C LEU A 16 19.20 -14.49 -25.04
N LYS A 17 18.67 -15.65 -24.62
CA LYS A 17 19.06 -16.28 -23.34
C LYS A 17 20.51 -16.76 -23.33
N SER A 18 21.05 -17.21 -24.47
CA SER A 18 22.45 -17.66 -24.53
C SER A 18 23.45 -16.51 -24.66
N HIS A 19 22.99 -15.30 -24.99
CA HIS A 19 23.82 -14.11 -25.19
C HIS A 19 23.40 -12.95 -24.27
N MET A 20 23.18 -13.24 -22.99
CA MET A 20 22.83 -12.21 -21.99
C MET A 20 23.96 -11.19 -21.76
N ASP A 21 25.20 -11.56 -22.08
CA ASP A 21 26.40 -10.72 -22.08
C ASP A 21 26.39 -9.63 -23.18
N LYS A 22 25.61 -9.82 -24.24
CA LYS A 22 25.46 -8.86 -25.36
C LYS A 22 24.28 -7.91 -25.19
N ILE A 23 23.49 -8.07 -24.12
CA ILE A 23 22.41 -7.14 -23.81
C ILE A 23 23.07 -5.91 -23.19
N ASP A 24 23.07 -4.82 -23.96
CA ASP A 24 23.60 -3.55 -23.52
C ASP A 24 22.96 -3.13 -22.17
N PRO A 25 23.74 -2.66 -21.18
CA PRO A 25 23.22 -2.23 -19.89
C PRO A 25 22.14 -1.15 -19.98
N SER A 26 22.14 -0.31 -21.02
CA SER A 26 21.08 0.68 -21.25
C SER A 26 19.78 0.03 -21.73
N THR A 27 19.85 -1.02 -22.56
CA THR A 27 18.69 -1.82 -22.98
C THR A 27 18.08 -2.58 -21.80
N LYS A 28 18.92 -3.12 -20.92
CA LYS A 28 18.45 -3.74 -19.66
C LYS A 28 17.77 -2.71 -18.76
N LYS A 29 18.35 -1.53 -18.58
CA LYS A 29 17.75 -0.42 -17.82
C LYS A 29 16.43 0.07 -18.43
N GLN A 30 16.32 0.16 -19.76
CA GLN A 30 15.07 0.51 -20.43
C GLN A 30 14.01 -0.59 -20.25
N ALA A 31 14.39 -1.87 -20.35
CA ALA A 31 13.48 -2.98 -20.10
C ALA A 31 13.01 -3.01 -18.63
N ASP A 32 13.91 -2.76 -17.67
CA ASP A 32 13.59 -2.64 -16.25
C ASP A 32 12.70 -1.42 -15.96
N PHE A 33 12.94 -0.29 -16.64
CA PHE A 33 12.10 0.91 -16.56
C PHE A 33 10.71 0.66 -17.14
N MET A 34 10.61 0.04 -18.32
CA MET A 34 9.34 -0.34 -18.93
C MET A 34 8.62 -1.38 -18.09
N LYS A 35 9.33 -2.35 -17.49
CA LYS A 35 8.75 -3.29 -16.53
C LYS A 35 8.19 -2.55 -15.32
N LYS A 36 8.96 -1.64 -14.71
CA LYS A 36 8.52 -0.81 -13.59
C LYS A 36 7.30 0.05 -13.94
N PHE A 37 7.25 0.59 -15.16
CA PHE A 37 6.15 1.40 -15.67
C PHE A 37 4.90 0.58 -15.98
N LEU A 38 5.06 -0.63 -16.53
CA LEU A 38 3.95 -1.57 -16.77
C LEU A 38 3.45 -2.24 -15.48
N THR A 39 4.28 -2.32 -14.45
CA THR A 39 3.92 -2.76 -13.09
C THR A 39 3.55 -1.58 -12.18
N GLN A 40 3.01 -0.48 -12.74
CA GLN A 40 2.58 0.72 -12.00
C GLN A 40 1.61 0.45 -10.83
N ASP A 41 1.14 -0.79 -10.64
CA ASP A 41 0.26 -1.20 -9.55
C ASP A 41 0.94 -1.70 -8.25
N THR A 42 2.27 -1.64 -8.07
CA THR A 42 2.87 -2.27 -6.87
C THR A 42 3.92 -1.50 -6.05
N ASP A 43 4.23 -0.21 -6.27
CA ASP A 43 5.30 0.48 -5.51
C ASP A 43 4.84 1.58 -4.53
N GLU A 44 3.53 1.78 -4.34
CA GLU A 44 2.98 2.62 -3.25
C GLU A 44 1.89 1.91 -2.43
N ARG A 45 1.81 0.58 -2.52
CA ARG A 45 0.83 -0.15 -1.70
C ARG A 45 1.36 -0.19 -0.27
N ILE A 46 0.79 0.65 0.61
CA ILE A 46 1.04 0.55 2.06
C ILE A 46 0.72 -0.90 2.45
N PRO A 47 1.72 -1.68 2.91
CA PRO A 47 1.48 -3.07 3.26
C PRO A 47 0.47 -3.10 4.40
N TYR A 48 -0.52 -3.98 4.28
CA TYR A 48 -1.52 -4.13 5.33
C TYR A 48 -0.84 -4.63 6.61
N SER A 49 -1.06 -3.91 7.70
CA SER A 49 -0.86 -4.38 9.07
C SER A 49 -2.04 -3.93 9.92
N ASP A 50 -2.39 -4.71 10.93
CA ASP A 50 -3.49 -4.36 11.83
C ASP A 50 -3.22 -3.03 12.55
N GLU A 51 -1.95 -2.75 12.85
CA GLU A 51 -1.54 -1.49 13.46
C GLU A 51 -1.81 -0.29 12.54
N ILE A 52 -1.36 -0.35 11.28
CA ILE A 52 -1.57 0.73 10.31
C ILE A 52 -3.06 0.89 10.02
N PHE A 53 -3.78 -0.23 9.88
CA PHE A 53 -5.23 -0.20 9.65
C PHE A 53 -5.96 0.50 10.80
N ARG A 54 -5.67 0.13 12.04
CA ARG A 54 -6.30 0.73 13.23
C ARG A 54 -5.93 2.20 13.41
N GLU A 55 -4.69 2.58 13.11
CA GLU A 55 -4.27 3.98 13.13
C GLU A 55 -5.05 4.80 12.10
N LYS A 56 -5.14 4.34 10.85
CA LYS A 56 -5.89 5.02 9.78
C LYS A 56 -7.39 5.09 10.09
N LEU A 57 -7.96 4.01 10.64
CA LEU A 57 -9.36 3.98 11.07
C LEU A 57 -9.66 5.00 12.18
N ALA A 58 -8.81 5.07 13.21
CA ALA A 58 -8.97 6.01 14.30
C ALA A 58 -8.81 7.47 13.85
N ILE A 59 -7.89 7.74 12.91
CA ILE A 59 -7.74 9.06 12.28
C ILE A 59 -9.00 9.42 11.51
N TRP A 60 -9.50 8.53 10.64
CA TRP A 60 -10.71 8.78 9.84
C TRP A 60 -11.92 9.07 10.74
N ILE A 61 -12.12 8.26 11.77
CA ILE A 61 -13.21 8.45 12.73
C ILE A 61 -13.13 9.80 13.42
N THR A 62 -11.92 10.26 13.75
CA THR A 62 -11.71 11.56 14.42
C THR A 62 -11.88 12.74 13.47
N ILE A 63 -11.38 12.66 12.24
CA ILE A 63 -11.44 13.76 11.26
C ILE A 63 -12.87 14.02 10.81
N ASP A 64 -13.61 12.96 10.53
CA ASP A 64 -14.97 13.04 9.99
C ASP A 64 -16.05 12.99 11.08
N ASP A 65 -15.67 13.06 12.36
CA ASP A 65 -16.56 12.96 13.54
C ASP A 65 -17.53 11.77 13.45
N GLN A 66 -17.01 10.62 13.01
CA GLN A 66 -17.81 9.41 12.85
C GLN A 66 -18.16 8.81 14.22
N PRO A 67 -19.34 8.21 14.38
CA PRO A 67 -19.65 7.49 15.59
C PRO A 67 -18.74 6.27 15.73
N PHE A 68 -18.24 5.99 16.94
CA PHE A 68 -17.38 4.81 17.18
C PHE A 68 -18.08 3.49 16.83
N THR A 69 -19.41 3.45 16.93
CA THR A 69 -20.25 2.31 16.57
C THR A 69 -20.27 2.01 15.08
N VAL A 70 -19.69 2.87 14.21
CA VAL A 70 -19.56 2.58 12.78
C VAL A 70 -18.84 1.26 12.53
N THR A 71 -17.88 0.89 13.39
CA THR A 71 -17.13 -0.36 13.26
C THR A 71 -17.92 -1.60 13.68
N GLU A 72 -19.09 -1.42 14.29
CA GLU A 72 -19.99 -2.49 14.71
C GLU A 72 -21.04 -2.81 13.64
N CYS A 73 -21.27 -1.87 12.70
CA CYS A 73 -22.14 -2.01 11.54
C CYS A 73 -21.73 -3.23 10.68
N GLN A 74 -22.70 -4.10 10.40
CA GLN A 74 -22.44 -5.37 9.72
C GLN A 74 -22.08 -5.15 8.26
N GLU A 75 -22.80 -4.26 7.58
CA GLU A 75 -22.57 -3.89 6.18
C GLU A 75 -21.19 -3.25 5.99
N PHE A 76 -20.72 -2.48 6.98
CA PHE A 76 -19.38 -1.90 6.95
C PHE A 76 -18.29 -2.95 7.14
N LYS A 77 -18.49 -3.93 8.03
CA LYS A 77 -17.58 -5.08 8.18
C LYS A 77 -17.46 -5.86 6.88
N GLU A 78 -18.58 -6.13 6.21
CA GLU A 78 -18.61 -6.82 4.93
C GLU A 78 -17.87 -6.03 3.85
N LEU A 79 -18.09 -4.71 3.78
CA LEU A 79 -17.37 -3.84 2.86
C LEU A 79 -15.85 -3.91 3.08
N VAL A 80 -15.40 -3.82 4.34
CA VAL A 80 -13.97 -3.93 4.68
C VAL A 80 -13.39 -5.29 4.28
N LYS A 81 -14.16 -6.38 4.47
CA LYS A 81 -13.75 -7.73 4.06
C LYS A 81 -13.61 -7.88 2.55
N VAL A 82 -14.46 -7.22 1.75
CA VAL A 82 -14.32 -7.18 0.29
C VAL A 82 -13.02 -6.48 -0.12
N CYS A 83 -12.62 -5.42 0.60
CA CYS A 83 -11.36 -4.73 0.33
C CYS A 83 -10.13 -5.54 0.77
N ASN A 84 -10.22 -6.22 1.91
CA ASN A 84 -9.16 -7.08 2.44
C ASN A 84 -9.73 -8.13 3.39
N GLU A 85 -9.65 -9.41 3.00
CA GLU A 85 -10.15 -10.54 3.80
C GLU A 85 -9.48 -10.64 5.18
N LYS A 86 -8.23 -10.18 5.32
CA LYS A 86 -7.48 -10.20 6.59
C LYS A 86 -7.88 -9.06 7.53
N ALA A 87 -8.55 -8.03 7.03
CA ALA A 87 -8.91 -6.88 7.84
C ALA A 87 -10.05 -7.25 8.79
N GLU A 88 -9.88 -6.90 10.07
CA GLU A 88 -10.89 -7.06 11.11
C GLU A 88 -11.16 -5.71 11.76
N LEU A 89 -12.44 -5.32 11.78
CA LEU A 89 -12.83 -4.08 12.42
C LEU A 89 -12.80 -4.23 13.95
N PRO A 90 -12.13 -3.32 14.67
CA PRO A 90 -12.15 -3.31 16.13
C PRO A 90 -13.53 -2.91 16.68
N SER A 91 -13.83 -3.27 17.93
CA SER A 91 -15.02 -2.77 18.63
C SER A 91 -14.98 -1.26 18.84
N ALA A 92 -16.15 -0.63 19.07
CA ALA A 92 -16.23 0.80 19.34
C ALA A 92 -15.35 1.23 20.54
N ASP A 93 -15.33 0.43 21.61
CA ASP A 93 -14.44 0.66 22.77
C ASP A 93 -12.96 0.61 22.40
N THR A 94 -12.60 -0.28 21.48
CA THR A 94 -11.22 -0.41 21.02
C THR A 94 -10.81 0.78 20.17
N VAL A 95 -11.67 1.24 19.26
CA VAL A 95 -11.47 2.49 18.52
C VAL A 95 -11.30 3.66 19.47
N ARG A 96 -12.18 3.81 20.46
CA ARG A 96 -12.09 4.88 21.46
C ARG A 96 -10.73 4.88 22.16
N ARG A 97 -10.20 3.71 22.52
CA ARG A 97 -8.86 3.57 23.10
C ARG A 97 -7.76 3.96 22.11
N ASP A 98 -7.90 3.62 20.83
CA ASP A 98 -6.92 3.96 19.80
C ASP A 98 -6.88 5.47 19.53
N VAL A 99 -8.03 6.13 19.46
CA VAL A 99 -8.12 7.60 19.38
C VAL A 99 -7.44 8.25 20.58
N LEU A 100 -7.69 7.76 21.79
CA LEU A 100 -7.04 8.29 22.99
C LEU A 100 -5.51 8.08 22.98
N LYS A 101 -5.03 6.94 22.48
CA LYS A 101 -3.58 6.70 22.29
C LYS A 101 -2.98 7.68 21.30
N LEU A 102 -3.62 7.89 20.15
CA LEU A 102 -3.19 8.86 19.14
C LEU A 102 -3.14 10.28 19.72
N TYR A 103 -4.20 10.71 20.40
CA TYR A 103 -4.22 12.01 21.06
C TYR A 103 -3.05 12.19 22.03
N ASN A 104 -2.79 11.20 22.88
CA ASN A 104 -1.68 11.28 23.83
C ASN A 104 -0.32 11.36 23.14
N LYS A 105 -0.11 10.60 22.05
CA LYS A 105 1.10 10.66 21.23
C LYS A 105 1.29 12.06 20.66
N TYR A 106 0.31 12.58 19.93
CA TYR A 106 0.37 13.92 19.35
C TYR A 106 0.58 15.01 20.39
N ARG A 107 -0.08 14.92 21.55
CA ARG A 107 0.10 15.88 22.65
C ARG A 107 1.54 15.88 23.18
N ILE A 108 2.15 14.71 23.33
CA ILE A 108 3.55 14.59 23.76
C ILE A 108 4.48 15.19 22.71
N ASP A 109 4.24 14.89 21.44
CA ASP A 109 5.05 15.41 20.33
C ASP A 109 4.99 16.93 20.25
N VAL A 110 3.78 17.52 20.33
CA VAL A 110 3.59 18.97 20.37
C VAL A 110 4.28 19.60 21.58
N LYS A 111 4.19 18.97 22.76
CA LYS A 111 4.89 19.45 23.95
C LYS A 111 6.41 19.50 23.73
N HIS A 112 7.00 18.44 23.16
CA HIS A 112 8.43 18.41 22.87
C HIS A 112 8.83 19.49 21.87
N MET A 113 8.04 19.69 20.80
CA MET A 113 8.30 20.74 19.80
C MET A 113 8.33 22.14 20.43
N LEU A 114 7.34 22.44 21.29
CA LEU A 114 7.26 23.74 21.96
C LEU A 114 8.42 23.96 22.94
N GLN A 115 8.81 22.91 23.69
CA GLN A 115 9.95 22.99 24.61
C GLN A 115 11.27 23.23 23.85
N VAL A 116 11.54 22.54 22.75
CA VAL A 116 12.75 22.76 21.93
C VAL A 116 12.76 24.17 21.34
N SER A 117 11.61 24.71 20.93
CA SER A 117 11.52 26.08 20.39
C SER A 117 11.82 27.18 21.43
N SER A 118 11.68 26.88 22.73
CA SER A 118 11.96 27.83 23.81
C SER A 118 13.45 27.98 24.18
N TYR A 119 14.33 27.19 23.54
CA TYR A 119 15.78 27.21 23.75
C TYR A 119 16.57 27.96 22.64
N PHE A 120 15.86 28.59 21.69
CA PHE A 120 16.42 29.51 20.69
C PHE A 120 15.87 30.92 20.91
#